data_AF-A0AAD1A0Y0-F1
#
_entry.id   AF-A0AAD1A0Y0-F1
#
_cell.length_a   1.000
_cell.length_b   1.000
_cell.length_c   1.000
_cell.angle_alpha   90.00
_cell.angle_beta   90.00
_cell.angle_gamma   90.00
#
_symmetry.space_group_name_H-M   'P 1'
#
loop_
_entity.id
_entity.type
_entity.pdbx_description
1 polymer ?
#
loop_
_entity_poly.entity_id
_entity_poly.type
_entity_poly.pdbx_seq_one_letter_code
_entity_poly.pdbx_strand_id
1 'polypeptide(L)'
;MPFSFASPEDLVLLKASLERAWATVVERHGYDPLKAPGERERLAYIVAALWQQGQSGCVAERAVEQFEVTAPTLPPTPTVKRASYTRPSRR
;
A
#
# COMPACT_ATOMS: atom_id res chain seq x y z
N MET A 1 -30.15 7.06 -9.36
CA MET A 1 -28.93 6.24 -9.54
C MET A 1 -29.16 4.94 -8.81
N PRO A 2 -29.26 3.76 -9.46
CA PRO A 2 -29.31 2.52 -8.71
C PRO A 2 -27.93 2.33 -8.07
N PHE A 3 -27.87 2.30 -6.74
CA PHE A 3 -26.71 1.81 -6.02
C PHE A 3 -26.65 0.31 -6.30
N SER A 4 -25.97 -0.07 -7.38
CA SER A 4 -25.66 -1.48 -7.61
C SER A 4 -24.62 -1.83 -6.55
N PHE A 5 -25.07 -2.36 -5.42
CA PHE A 5 -24.17 -3.00 -4.47
C PHE A 5 -23.39 -4.06 -5.24
N ALA A 6 -22.05 -4.02 -5.13
CA ALA A 6 -21.20 -5.01 -5.74
C ALA A 6 -21.72 -6.40 -5.36
N SER A 7 -21.82 -7.30 -6.34
CA SER A 7 -22.21 -8.68 -6.04
C SER A 7 -21.19 -9.30 -5.07
N PRO A 8 -21.57 -10.30 -4.26
CA PRO A 8 -20.60 -11.03 -3.45
C PRO A 8 -19.40 -11.53 -4.26
N GLU A 9 -19.64 -11.93 -5.51
CA GLU A 9 -18.61 -12.35 -6.46
C GLU A 9 -17.65 -11.21 -6.81
N ASP A 10 -18.17 -10.01 -7.06
CA ASP A 10 -17.36 -8.81 -7.30
C ASP A 10 -16.48 -8.48 -6.10
N LEU A 11 -17.02 -8.61 -4.88
CA LEU A 11 -16.25 -8.37 -3.66
C LEU A 11 -15.11 -9.40 -3.47
N VAL A 12 -15.35 -10.66 -3.85
CA VAL A 12 -14.33 -11.71 -3.85
C VAL A 12 -13.21 -11.39 -4.85
N LEU A 13 -13.57 -10.95 -6.07
CA LEU A 13 -12.60 -10.56 -7.09
C LEU A 13 -11.79 -9.32 -6.70
N LEU A 14 -12.46 -8.32 -6.11
CA LEU A 14 -11.81 -7.11 -5.61
C LEU A 14 -10.81 -7.42 -4.49
N LYS A 15 -11.22 -8.27 -3.53
CA LYS A 15 -10.34 -8.74 -2.46
C LYS A 15 -9.14 -9.51 -3.02
N ALA A 16 -9.37 -10.45 -3.94
CA ALA A 16 -8.29 -11.22 -4.56
C ALA A 16 -7.30 -10.31 -5.30
N SER A 17 -7.80 -9.29 -5.99
CA SER A 17 -6.97 -8.30 -6.68
C SER A 17 -6.11 -7.49 -5.71
N LEU A 18 -6.69 -7.06 -4.58
CA LEU A 18 -5.95 -6.35 -3.53
C LEU A 18 -4.86 -7.22 -2.90
N GLU A 19 -5.16 -8.46 -2.52
CA GLU A 19 -4.16 -9.35 -1.90
C GLU A 19 -3.01 -9.65 -2.87
N ARG A 20 -3.32 -9.88 -4.15
CA ARG A 20 -2.31 -10.09 -5.19
C ARG A 20 -1.42 -8.87 -5.37
N ALA A 21 -2.02 -7.69 -5.50
CA ALA A 21 -1.26 -6.43 -5.61
C ALA A 21 -0.39 -6.20 -4.36
N TRP A 22 -0.93 -6.46 -3.17
CA TRP A 22 -0.20 -6.28 -1.92
C TRP A 22 0.98 -7.24 -1.80
N ALA A 23 0.81 -8.51 -2.16
CA ALA A 23 1.90 -9.49 -2.18
C ALA A 23 3.05 -9.03 -3.08
N THR A 24 2.74 -8.51 -4.27
CA THR A 24 3.75 -7.96 -5.19
C THR A 24 4.46 -6.74 -4.60
N VAL A 25 3.73 -5.82 -3.96
CA VAL A 25 4.32 -4.64 -3.31
C VAL A 25 5.22 -5.04 -2.13
N VAL A 26 4.81 -6.00 -1.31
CA VAL A 26 5.63 -6.54 -0.22
C VAL A 26 6.90 -7.19 -0.75
N GLU A 27 6.79 -8.00 -1.81
CA GLU A 27 7.93 -8.65 -2.47
C GLU A 27 8.92 -7.63 -3.05
N ARG A 28 8.43 -6.57 -3.71
CA ARG A 28 9.28 -5.56 -4.36
C ARG A 28 9.96 -4.60 -3.38
N HIS A 29 9.28 -4.21 -2.31
CA HIS A 29 9.76 -3.16 -1.41
C HIS A 29 10.22 -3.68 -0.03
N GLY A 30 10.02 -4.95 0.27
CA GLY A 30 10.36 -5.53 1.57
C GLY A 30 9.55 -4.92 2.73
N TYR A 31 8.32 -4.45 2.46
CA TYR A 31 7.46 -3.89 3.50
C TYR A 31 7.15 -4.95 4.55
N ASP A 32 7.28 -4.56 5.82
CA ASP A 32 6.71 -5.33 6.93
C ASP A 32 5.18 -5.12 6.93
N PRO A 33 4.37 -6.17 6.69
CA PRO A 33 2.91 -6.06 6.61
C PRO A 33 2.28 -5.47 7.87
N LEU A 34 2.95 -5.59 9.02
CA LEU A 34 2.48 -5.06 10.31
C LEU A 34 2.87 -3.59 10.53
N LYS A 35 3.79 -3.03 9.73
CA LYS A 35 4.28 -1.65 9.88
C LYS A 35 3.82 -0.72 8.76
N ALA A 36 3.11 -1.22 7.76
CA ALA A 36 2.69 -0.45 6.60
C ALA A 36 1.15 -0.46 6.36
N PRO A 37 0.30 -0.24 7.39
CA PRO A 37 -1.16 -0.21 7.19
C PRO A 37 -1.59 0.92 6.23
N GLY A 38 -0.92 2.08 6.28
CA GLY A 38 -1.22 3.20 5.38
C GLY A 38 -0.89 2.92 3.91
N GLU A 39 0.17 2.15 3.64
CA GLU A 39 0.51 1.73 2.28
C GLU A 39 -0.52 0.74 1.73
N ARG A 40 -0.96 -0.21 2.57
CA ARG A 40 -2.00 -1.16 2.21
C ARG A 40 -3.34 -0.47 1.94
N GLU A 41 -3.69 0.54 2.74
CA GLU A 41 -4.88 1.36 2.54
C GLU A 41 -4.80 2.18 1.25
N ARG A 42 -3.65 2.80 0.95
CA ARG A 42 -3.43 3.49 -0.33
C ARG A 42 -3.63 2.54 -1.51
N LEU A 43 -3.06 1.34 -1.44
CA LEU A 43 -3.22 0.34 -2.49
C LEU A 43 -4.68 -0.10 -2.65
N ALA A 44 -5.41 -0.28 -1.55
CA ALA A 44 -6.84 -0.58 -1.57
C ALA A 44 -7.66 0.50 -2.27
N TYR A 45 -7.34 1.78 -2.05
CA TYR A 45 -7.98 2.89 -2.74
C TYR A 45 -7.73 2.85 -4.25
N ILE A 46 -6.50 2.56 -4.68
CA ILE A 46 -6.14 2.44 -6.10
C ILE A 46 -6.91 1.29 -6.75
N VAL A 47 -6.94 0.11 -6.11
CA VAL A 47 -7.69 -1.07 -6.58
C VAL A 47 -9.18 -0.74 -6.75
N ALA A 48 -9.79 -0.08 -5.75
CA ALA A 48 -11.19 0.32 -5.82
C ALA A 48 -11.47 1.32 -6.96
N ALA A 49 -10.58 2.29 -7.16
CA ALA A 49 -10.70 3.26 -8.24
C ALA A 49 -10.61 2.62 -9.63
N LEU A 50 -9.66 1.70 -9.84
CA LEU A 50 -9.51 0.97 -11.11
C LEU A 50 -10.71 0.05 -11.39
N TRP A 51 -11.27 -0.56 -10.34
CA TRP A 51 -12.47 -1.38 -10.46
C TRP A 51 -13.68 -0.56 -10.91
N GLN A 52 -13.90 0.63 -10.31
CA GLN A 52 -14.98 1.55 -10.70
C GLN A 52 -14.86 2.04 -12.15
N GLN A 53 -13.66 2.05 -12.72
CA GLN A 53 -13.42 2.41 -14.12
C GLN A 53 -13.70 1.26 -15.11
N GLY A 54 -14.18 0.10 -14.63
CA GLY A 54 -14.52 -1.05 -15.46
C GLY A 54 -13.30 -1.84 -15.96
N GLN A 55 -12.14 -1.67 -15.32
CA GLN A 55 -10.88 -2.30 -15.76
C GLN A 55 -10.63 -3.65 -15.09
N SER A 56 -11.58 -4.58 -15.16
CA SER A 56 -11.59 -5.83 -14.39
C SER A 56 -10.49 -6.85 -14.78
N GLY A 57 -9.88 -6.75 -15.97
CA GLY A 57 -8.94 -7.76 -16.49
C GLY A 57 -7.53 -7.76 -15.89
N CYS A 58 -7.06 -6.64 -15.33
CA CYS A 58 -5.67 -6.49 -14.84
C CYS A 58 -5.58 -5.53 -13.63
N VAL A 59 -6.59 -5.54 -12.75
CA VAL A 59 -6.69 -4.57 -11.64
C VAL A 59 -5.47 -4.65 -10.73
N ALA A 60 -4.97 -5.86 -10.44
CA ALA A 60 -3.85 -6.05 -9.53
C ALA A 60 -2.55 -5.45 -10.11
N GLU A 61 -2.18 -5.82 -11.33
CA GLU A 61 -0.95 -5.36 -11.98
C GLU A 61 -0.94 -3.83 -12.16
N ARG A 62 -2.06 -3.26 -12.62
CA ARG A 62 -2.20 -1.81 -12.79
C ARG A 62 -2.21 -1.07 -11.46
N ALA A 63 -2.77 -1.67 -10.41
CA ALA A 63 -2.74 -1.07 -9.09
C ALA A 63 -1.31 -0.98 -8.55
N VAL A 64 -0.48 -1.98 -8.78
CA VAL A 64 0.95 -1.95 -8.41
C VAL A 64 1.69 -0.87 -9.19
N GLU A 65 1.52 -0.80 -10.51
CA GLU A 65 2.13 0.25 -11.34
C GLU A 65 1.74 1.65 -10.87
N GLN A 66 0.44 1.87 -10.66
CA GLN A 66 -0.05 3.16 -10.20
C GLN A 66 0.41 3.46 -8.77
N PHE A 67 0.50 2.45 -7.90
CA PHE A 67 1.03 2.58 -6.55
C PHE A 67 2.50 3.01 -6.54
N GLU A 68 3.32 2.50 -7.46
CA GLU A 68 4.73 2.88 -7.61
C GLU A 68 4.88 4.30 -8.15
N VAL A 69 4.06 4.68 -9.14
CA VAL A 69 4.08 6.04 -9.73
C VAL A 69 3.57 7.11 -8.76
N THR A 70 2.58 6.77 -7.94
CA THR A 70 1.98 7.68 -6.95
C THR A 70 2.62 7.61 -5.57
N ALA A 71 3.56 6.71 -5.35
CA ALA A 71 4.36 6.71 -4.13
C ALA A 71 5.09 8.05 -4.07
N PRO A 72 4.84 8.91 -3.06
CA PRO A 72 5.74 10.02 -2.82
C PRO A 72 7.12 9.40 -2.63
N THR A 73 8.13 9.95 -3.30
CA THR A 73 9.53 9.64 -3.05
C THR A 73 9.82 10.08 -1.61
N LEU A 74 9.38 9.29 -0.63
CA LEU A 74 9.61 9.56 0.77
C LEU A 74 11.12 9.47 0.93
N PRO A 75 11.79 10.58 1.31
CA PRO A 75 13.22 10.52 1.57
C PRO A 75 13.43 9.43 2.62
N PRO A 76 14.48 8.59 2.48
CA PRO A 76 14.75 7.54 3.44
C PRO A 76 14.78 8.16 4.83
N THR A 77 13.89 7.68 5.72
CA THR A 77 13.81 8.16 7.09
C THR A 77 15.21 8.14 7.69
N PRO A 78 15.80 9.29 8.07
CA PRO A 78 17.13 9.30 8.65
C PRO A 78 17.07 8.42 9.89
N THR A 79 17.88 7.36 9.89
CA THR A 79 18.06 6.52 11.07
C THR A 79 18.46 7.46 12.19
N VAL A 80 17.57 7.65 13.17
CA VAL A 80 17.88 8.44 14.36
C VAL A 80 19.00 7.68 15.07
N LYS A 81 20.25 8.01 14.75
CA LYS A 81 21.40 7.63 15.57
C LYS A 81 21.09 8.20 16.94
N ARG A 82 20.73 7.32 17.89
CA ARG A 82 20.65 7.65 19.31
C ARG A 82 21.92 8.41 19.65
N ALA A 83 21.81 9.71 19.85
CA ALA A 83 22.91 10.50 20.35
C ALA A 83 23.28 9.91 21.71
N SER A 84 24.47 9.33 21.79
CA SER A 84 25.09 8.90 23.03
C SER A 84 25.26 10.15 23.90
N TYR A 85 24.34 10.41 24.82
CA TYR A 85 24.51 11.46 25.81
C TYR A 85 25.62 11.01 26.78
N THR A 86 26.85 11.43 26.52
CA THR A 86 27.93 11.35 27.50
C THR A 86 27.61 12.35 28.62
N ARG A 87 27.19 11.82 29.77
CA ARG A 87 26.94 12.59 30.99
C ARG A 87 28.26 13.26 31.44
N PRO A 88 28.35 14.60 31.52
CA PRO A 88 29.55 15.24 32.02
C PRO A 88 29.67 14.98 33.54
N SER A 89 30.79 14.38 33.93
CA SER A 89 31.15 14.13 35.32
C SER A 89 31.44 15.48 36.00
N ARG A 90 30.64 15.85 37.00
CA ARG A 90 30.94 17.02 37.85
C ARG A 90 32.05 16.63 38.83
N ARG A 91 33.14 17.38 38.78
CA ARG A 91 34.14 17.45 39.85
C ARG A 91 33.59 18.19 41.05
#